data_AF-A0A0P7VZQ3-F1
#
_entry.id   AF-A0A0P7VZQ3-F1
#
_cell.length_a   1.000
_cell.length_b   1.000
_cell.length_c   1.000
_cell.angle_alpha   90.00
_cell.angle_beta   90.00
_cell.angle_gamma   90.00
#
_symmetry.space_group_name_H-M   'P 1'
#
loop_
_entity.id
_entity.type
_entity.pdbx_description
1 polymer ?
#
loop_
_entity_poly.entity_id
_entity_poly.type
_entity_poly.pdbx_seq_one_letter_code
_entity_poly.pdbx_strand_id
1 'polypeptide(L)'
;MENSAVHKEKKRLMKDFSGRYREAEEMLREMDEALLDVPAAFRNPMSSKLRCYRRDIIKLQRDMKSYDLSSGFSGWLKEGQHGAYTSHRVSPLHQVADSQQSTFSLYTEYYQNTQLQSQRVLLLLGTESLHHATQSIKRSQHIAAESEHIGSDIVEELGEQREQLDRTRDRLIQTGEDLSRSRRIMRSISRRVMTNKMLLSLIILMEIGILGAVVYLKFFHKAVKPATYLVPELFKQEGNRLAMEVAR
;
A
#
# COMPACT_ATOMS: atom_id res chain seq x y z
N MET A 1 -39.46 8.35 32.40
CA MET A 1 -38.00 8.21 32.62
C MET A 1 -37.29 7.58 31.42
N GLU A 2 -37.94 6.69 30.69
CA GLU A 2 -37.40 5.95 29.52
C GLU A 2 -36.86 6.84 28.37
N ASN A 3 -37.60 7.88 27.96
CA ASN A 3 -37.14 8.83 26.93
C ASN A 3 -35.86 9.62 27.28
N SER A 4 -35.56 9.80 28.58
CA SER A 4 -34.33 10.48 29.02
C SER A 4 -33.10 9.56 28.92
N ALA A 5 -33.29 8.26 29.17
CA ALA A 5 -32.23 7.26 29.06
C ALA A 5 -31.80 7.08 27.59
N VAL A 6 -32.77 6.94 26.69
CA VAL A 6 -32.53 6.82 25.23
C VAL A 6 -31.80 8.05 24.68
N HIS A 7 -32.17 9.25 25.12
CA HIS A 7 -31.51 10.48 24.68
C HIS A 7 -30.06 10.59 25.20
N LYS A 8 -29.81 10.17 26.44
CA LYS A 8 -28.44 10.12 27.01
C LYS A 8 -27.57 9.09 26.31
N GLU A 9 -28.12 7.92 26.00
CA GLU A 9 -27.42 6.85 25.29
C GLU A 9 -27.07 7.26 23.86
N LYS A 10 -28.02 7.86 23.13
CA LYS A 10 -27.78 8.46 21.81
C LYS A 10 -26.67 9.51 21.84
N LYS A 11 -26.67 10.41 22.82
CA LYS A 11 -25.63 11.44 22.97
C LYS A 11 -24.26 10.84 23.26
N ARG A 12 -24.19 9.72 24.00
CA ARG A 12 -22.94 8.97 24.20
C ARG A 12 -22.46 8.33 22.91
N LEU A 13 -23.33 7.65 22.17
CA LEU A 13 -23.02 7.03 20.86
C LEU A 13 -22.55 8.08 19.84
N MET A 14 -23.16 9.26 19.81
CA MET A 14 -22.76 10.35 18.92
C MET A 14 -21.35 10.88 19.23
N LYS A 15 -21.03 11.00 20.52
CA LYS A 15 -19.70 11.40 20.97
C LYS A 15 -18.66 10.34 20.64
N ASP A 16 -19.00 9.07 20.84
CA ASP A 16 -18.13 7.94 20.52
C ASP A 16 -17.86 7.85 19.01
N PHE A 17 -18.91 7.95 18.18
CA PHE A 17 -18.77 8.01 16.73
C PHE A 17 -17.89 9.19 16.29
N SER A 18 -18.09 10.39 16.85
CA SER A 18 -17.29 11.56 16.50
C SER A 18 -15.81 11.37 16.86
N GLY A 19 -15.52 10.69 17.99
CA GLY A 19 -14.17 10.30 18.38
C GLY A 19 -13.54 9.33 17.39
N ARG A 20 -14.26 8.26 17.04
CA ARG A 20 -13.81 7.24 16.09
C ARG A 20 -13.68 7.76 14.66
N TYR A 21 -14.53 8.71 14.26
CA TYR A 21 -14.45 9.41 12.98
C TYR A 21 -13.14 10.21 12.89
N ARG A 22 -12.82 10.94 13.95
CA ARG A 22 -11.59 11.73 14.04
C ARG A 22 -10.35 10.83 14.00
N GLU A 23 -10.38 9.71 14.71
CA GLU A 23 -9.31 8.71 14.70
C GLU A 23 -9.11 8.09 13.30
N ALA A 24 -10.21 7.77 12.61
CA ALA A 24 -10.14 7.25 11.24
C ALA A 24 -9.59 8.28 10.24
N GLU A 25 -9.90 9.57 10.42
CA GLU A 25 -9.34 10.66 9.62
C GLU A 25 -7.84 10.86 9.88
N GLU A 26 -7.39 10.75 11.14
CA GLU A 26 -5.98 10.78 11.52
C GLU A 26 -5.21 9.60 10.89
N MET A 27 -5.76 8.39 10.94
CA MET A 27 -5.16 7.20 10.33
C MET A 27 -5.04 7.32 8.81
N LEU A 28 -6.06 7.84 8.13
CA LEU A 28 -5.95 8.09 6.68
C LEU A 28 -4.88 9.13 6.35
N ARG A 29 -4.73 10.17 7.19
CA ARG A 29 -3.69 11.18 7.01
C ARG A 29 -2.29 10.59 7.18
N GLU A 30 -2.11 9.73 8.19
CA GLU A 30 -0.85 9.03 8.42
C GLU A 30 -0.50 8.06 7.28
N MET A 31 -1.50 7.37 6.72
CA MET A 31 -1.31 6.54 5.53
C MET A 31 -0.97 7.36 4.28
N ASP A 32 -1.59 8.53 4.08
CA ASP A 32 -1.26 9.48 3.00
C ASP A 32 0.21 9.95 3.13
N GLU A 33 0.67 10.20 4.35
CA GLU A 33 2.04 10.62 4.66
C GLU A 33 3.04 9.48 4.44
N ALA A 34 2.71 8.26 4.87
CA ALA A 34 3.55 7.07 4.65
C ALA A 34 3.73 6.74 3.16
N LEU A 35 2.77 7.10 2.29
CA LEU A 35 2.88 6.89 0.84
C LEU A 35 4.00 7.71 0.17
N LEU A 36 4.49 8.76 0.83
CA LEU A 36 5.58 9.58 0.32
C LEU A 36 6.90 8.81 0.24
N ASP A 37 7.12 7.85 1.16
CA ASP A 37 8.34 7.04 1.25
C ASP A 37 8.23 5.70 0.49
N VAL A 38 7.04 5.36 0.01
CA VAL A 38 6.80 4.10 -0.73
C VAL A 38 7.23 4.25 -2.19
N PRO A 39 7.83 3.21 -2.82
CA PRO A 39 8.16 3.21 -4.25
C PRO A 39 6.92 3.45 -5.15
N ALA A 40 7.12 4.15 -6.27
CA ALA A 40 6.02 4.58 -7.16
C ALA A 40 5.09 3.45 -7.65
N ALA A 41 5.61 2.23 -7.80
CA ALA A 41 4.85 1.05 -8.21
C ALA A 41 3.68 0.69 -7.27
N PHE A 42 3.77 1.06 -5.98
CA PHE A 42 2.75 0.75 -4.98
C PHE A 42 1.93 1.97 -4.57
N ARG A 43 2.31 3.19 -4.99
CA ARG A 43 1.60 4.43 -4.64
C ARG A 43 0.22 4.51 -5.27
N ASN A 44 0.10 4.28 -6.57
CA ASN A 44 -1.17 4.43 -7.31
C ASN A 44 -2.31 3.53 -6.78
N PRO A 45 -2.11 2.21 -6.58
CA PRO A 45 -3.17 1.37 -6.03
C PRO A 45 -3.53 1.74 -4.58
N MET A 46 -2.57 2.25 -3.81
CA MET A 46 -2.79 2.60 -2.42
C MET A 46 -3.41 3.99 -2.23
N SER A 47 -3.08 4.96 -3.10
CA SER A 47 -3.73 6.27 -3.17
C SER A 47 -5.18 6.16 -3.64
N SER A 48 -5.47 5.25 -4.58
CA SER A 48 -6.84 4.91 -4.99
C SER A 48 -7.65 4.37 -3.82
N LYS A 49 -7.11 3.40 -3.05
CA LYS A 49 -7.75 2.88 -1.84
C LYS A 49 -7.97 3.97 -0.77
N LEU A 50 -6.98 4.82 -0.53
CA LEU A 50 -7.12 5.92 0.42
C LEU A 50 -8.22 6.91 0.02
N ARG A 51 -8.33 7.22 -1.28
CA ARG A 51 -9.38 8.08 -1.83
C ARG A 51 -10.77 7.46 -1.67
N CYS A 52 -10.89 6.14 -1.83
CA CYS A 52 -12.13 5.41 -1.56
C CYS A 52 -12.50 5.46 -0.07
N TYR A 53 -11.58 5.14 0.83
CA TYR A 53 -11.85 5.19 2.27
C TYR A 53 -12.22 6.60 2.76
N ARG A 54 -11.58 7.63 2.22
CA ARG A 54 -11.92 9.03 2.51
C ARG A 54 -13.36 9.35 2.09
N ARG A 55 -13.78 8.88 0.92
CA ARG A 55 -15.15 9.06 0.41
C ARG A 55 -16.17 8.36 1.31
N ASP A 56 -15.86 7.15 1.77
CA ASP A 56 -16.77 6.37 2.61
C ASP A 56 -16.90 6.93 4.03
N ILE A 57 -15.80 7.45 4.60
CA ILE A 57 -15.83 8.15 5.89
C ILE A 57 -16.69 9.43 5.78
N ILE A 58 -16.57 10.21 4.70
CA ILE A 58 -17.42 11.39 4.47
C ILE A 58 -18.90 10.99 4.32
N LYS A 59 -19.20 9.87 3.65
CA LYS A 59 -20.57 9.34 3.58
C LYS A 59 -21.09 8.97 4.97
N LEU A 60 -20.32 8.21 5.75
CA LEU A 60 -20.68 7.84 7.13
C LEU A 60 -20.91 9.07 8.01
N GLN A 61 -20.09 10.12 7.88
CA GLN A 61 -20.30 11.39 8.57
C GLN A 61 -21.63 12.05 8.20
N ARG A 62 -21.99 12.02 6.92
CA ARG A 62 -23.22 12.60 6.40
C ARG A 62 -24.44 11.79 6.87
N ASP A 63 -24.35 10.47 6.81
CA ASP A 63 -25.41 9.56 7.27
C ASP A 63 -25.63 9.72 8.79
N MET A 64 -24.55 9.86 9.55
CA MET A 64 -24.55 10.19 10.97
C MET A 64 -25.21 11.54 11.25
N LYS A 65 -24.76 12.61 10.57
CA LYS A 65 -25.39 13.93 10.67
C LYS A 65 -26.85 13.92 10.21
N SER A 66 -27.22 13.05 9.28
CA SER A 66 -28.60 12.89 8.83
C SER A 66 -29.47 12.19 9.87
N TYR A 67 -28.93 11.29 10.70
CA TYR A 67 -29.67 10.80 11.88
C TYR A 67 -29.85 11.91 12.92
N ASP A 68 -28.87 12.82 13.05
CA ASP A 68 -28.95 13.96 13.97
C ASP A 68 -29.99 14.99 13.49
N LEU A 69 -30.04 15.23 12.18
CA LEU A 69 -31.12 16.01 11.56
C LEU A 69 -32.48 15.30 11.64
N SER A 70 -32.52 13.97 11.59
CA SER A 70 -33.74 13.20 11.90
C SER A 70 -34.16 13.34 13.37
N SER A 71 -33.29 13.83 14.26
CA SER A 71 -33.57 14.16 15.66
C SER A 71 -33.90 15.62 15.90
N GLY A 72 -33.37 16.54 15.09
CA GLY A 72 -33.79 17.94 15.06
C GLY A 72 -35.13 18.13 14.34
N PHE A 73 -35.48 17.16 13.48
CA PHE A 73 -36.72 17.08 12.73
C PHE A 73 -37.60 15.90 13.18
N SER A 74 -37.39 15.36 14.39
CA SER A 74 -38.33 14.44 15.04
C SER A 74 -39.56 15.16 15.60
N GLY A 75 -39.72 16.45 15.31
CA GLY A 75 -40.93 17.22 15.58
C GLY A 75 -41.93 17.27 14.43
N TRP A 76 -41.58 16.82 13.20
CA TRP A 76 -42.46 17.07 12.05
C TRP A 76 -42.66 15.99 10.98
N LEU A 77 -41.86 14.91 10.82
CA LEU A 77 -42.20 13.85 9.84
C LEU A 77 -41.74 12.44 10.21
N LYS A 78 -42.33 11.83 11.25
CA LYS A 78 -42.47 10.36 11.28
C LYS A 78 -43.54 9.93 12.29
N GLU A 79 -44.79 10.01 11.86
CA GLU A 79 -45.78 8.97 12.13
C GLU A 79 -46.76 8.98 10.95
N GLY A 80 -46.44 8.17 9.93
CA GLY A 80 -47.45 7.72 9.00
C GLY A 80 -48.29 6.68 9.71
N GLN A 81 -49.58 6.96 9.84
CA GLN A 81 -50.65 6.12 10.38
C GLN A 81 -50.66 5.96 11.90
N HIS A 82 -51.41 6.81 12.57
CA HIS A 82 -52.74 6.43 13.07
C HIS A 82 -53.51 7.71 13.40
N GLY A 83 -54.54 7.98 12.60
CA GLY A 83 -55.60 8.88 12.99
C GLY A 83 -56.20 8.39 14.30
N ALA A 84 -56.05 9.17 15.35
CA ALA A 84 -57.03 9.23 16.41
C ALA A 84 -57.52 10.67 16.39
N TYR A 85 -58.77 10.85 15.96
CA TYR A 85 -59.54 12.05 16.16
C TYR A 85 -59.25 12.59 17.57
N THR A 86 -58.60 13.75 17.65
CA THR A 86 -58.63 14.55 18.86
C THR A 86 -60.10 14.96 19.04
N SER A 87 -60.83 14.14 19.79
CA SER A 87 -62.17 14.45 20.25
C SER A 87 -62.05 15.62 21.19
N HIS A 88 -62.38 16.80 20.67
CA HIS A 88 -62.57 17.99 21.49
C HIS A 88 -63.68 17.69 22.50
N ARG A 89 -63.25 17.42 23.74
CA ARG A 89 -64.11 17.33 24.91
C ARG A 89 -64.69 18.73 25.16
N VAL A 90 -65.91 18.97 24.72
CA VAL A 90 -66.67 20.16 25.09
C VAL A 90 -68.04 19.71 25.59
N SER A 91 -68.15 19.58 26.91
CA SER A 91 -69.43 19.73 27.58
C SER A 91 -69.67 21.22 27.79
N PRO A 92 -70.83 21.74 27.38
CA PRO A 92 -71.54 22.69 28.23
C PRO A 92 -72.90 22.13 28.61
N LEU A 93 -73.13 22.10 29.91
CA LEU A 93 -74.41 21.84 30.55
C LEU A 93 -75.42 22.91 30.11
N HIS A 94 -76.63 22.45 29.78
CA HIS A 94 -77.93 23.14 29.84
C HIS A 94 -78.15 24.50 29.15
N GLN A 95 -79.14 24.45 28.25
CA GLN A 95 -80.27 25.37 28.10
C GLN A 95 -80.30 26.16 26.78
N VAL A 96 -81.27 25.82 25.93
CA VAL A 96 -82.24 26.71 25.26
C VAL A 96 -83.04 25.83 24.30
N ALA A 97 -84.32 25.67 24.62
CA ALA A 97 -85.33 25.11 23.73
C ALA A 97 -85.62 26.09 22.58
N ASP A 98 -86.04 25.56 21.44
CA ASP A 98 -86.61 26.26 20.28
C ASP A 98 -85.65 26.74 19.19
N SER A 99 -84.99 25.80 18.49
CA SER A 99 -84.64 25.87 17.04
C SER A 99 -83.90 24.60 16.56
N GLN A 100 -84.50 23.43 16.80
CA GLN A 100 -83.84 22.11 16.59
C GLN A 100 -83.45 21.79 15.12
N GLN A 101 -83.95 22.53 14.12
CA GLN A 101 -83.74 22.18 12.70
C GLN A 101 -82.50 22.86 12.08
N SER A 102 -82.15 24.08 12.50
CA SER A 102 -81.00 24.83 11.97
C SER A 102 -79.67 24.33 12.55
N THR A 103 -79.68 23.95 13.84
CA THR A 103 -78.51 23.36 14.50
C THR A 103 -78.15 22.00 13.91
N PHE A 104 -79.14 21.14 13.66
CA PHE A 104 -78.93 19.84 13.03
C PHE A 104 -78.31 19.95 11.62
N SER A 105 -78.78 20.90 10.79
CA SER A 105 -78.25 21.15 9.44
C SER A 105 -76.77 21.55 9.46
N LEU A 106 -76.39 22.45 10.38
CA LEU A 106 -74.99 22.90 10.53
C LEU A 106 -74.06 21.76 10.98
N TYR A 107 -74.51 20.89 11.88
CA TYR A 107 -73.72 19.71 12.27
C TYR A 107 -73.53 18.75 11.10
N THR A 108 -74.59 18.42 10.34
CA THR A 108 -74.48 17.55 9.16
C THR A 108 -73.55 18.12 8.08
N GLU A 109 -73.62 19.42 7.82
CA GLU A 109 -72.79 20.10 6.82
C GLU A 109 -71.30 20.17 7.24
N TYR A 110 -71.04 20.30 8.54
CA TYR A 110 -69.69 20.29 9.12
C TYR A 110 -69.00 18.93 8.94
N TYR A 111 -69.66 17.82 9.29
CA TYR A 111 -69.09 16.47 9.11
C TYR A 111 -68.87 16.12 7.64
N GLN A 112 -69.78 16.56 6.75
CA GLN A 112 -69.67 16.33 5.31
C GLN A 112 -68.47 17.07 4.70
N ASN A 113 -68.25 18.33 5.08
CA ASN A 113 -67.11 19.12 4.59
C ASN A 113 -65.77 18.57 5.11
N THR A 114 -65.69 18.18 6.38
CA THR A 114 -64.46 17.57 6.94
C THR A 114 -64.08 16.30 6.20
N GLN A 115 -65.05 15.45 5.83
CA GLN A 115 -64.79 14.23 5.06
C GLN A 115 -64.27 14.51 3.66
N LEU A 116 -64.88 15.46 2.94
CA LEU A 116 -64.43 15.87 1.60
C LEU A 116 -63.02 16.47 1.62
N GLN A 117 -62.70 17.27 2.64
CA GLN A 117 -61.34 17.82 2.80
C GLN A 117 -60.33 16.72 3.12
N SER A 118 -60.70 15.74 3.94
CA SER A 118 -59.81 14.60 4.27
C SER A 118 -59.45 13.75 3.05
N GLN A 119 -60.40 13.55 2.11
CA GLN A 119 -60.14 12.86 0.84
C GLN A 119 -59.19 13.65 -0.07
N ARG A 120 -59.32 14.98 -0.12
CA ARG A 120 -58.40 15.84 -0.88
C ARG A 120 -56.99 15.85 -0.30
N VAL A 121 -56.88 15.90 1.03
CA VAL A 121 -55.59 15.81 1.74
C VAL A 121 -54.94 14.45 1.47
N LEU A 122 -55.70 13.35 1.48
CA LEU A 122 -55.20 12.02 1.16
C LEU A 122 -54.69 11.90 -0.29
N LEU A 123 -55.44 12.45 -1.25
CA LEU A 123 -55.02 12.46 -2.66
C LEU A 123 -53.77 13.30 -2.87
N LEU A 124 -53.68 14.47 -2.25
CA LEU A 124 -52.47 15.30 -2.26
C LEU A 124 -51.26 14.55 -1.69
N LEU A 125 -51.42 13.88 -0.56
CA LEU A 125 -50.37 13.06 0.05
C LEU A 125 -49.92 11.92 -0.87
N GLY A 126 -50.88 11.28 -1.55
CA GLY A 126 -50.62 10.26 -2.56
C GLY A 126 -49.78 10.80 -3.73
N THR A 127 -50.14 11.98 -4.24
CA THR A 127 -49.39 12.62 -5.34
C THR A 127 -47.97 13.05 -4.93
N GLU A 128 -47.80 13.56 -3.71
CA GLU A 128 -46.49 13.95 -3.17
C GLU A 128 -45.58 12.73 -3.00
N SER A 129 -46.11 11.62 -2.49
CA SER A 129 -45.34 10.37 -2.34
C SER A 129 -44.87 9.80 -3.69
N LEU A 130 -45.73 9.83 -4.72
CA LEU A 130 -45.38 9.43 -6.08
C LEU A 130 -44.33 10.35 -6.71
N HIS A 131 -44.43 11.65 -6.45
CA HIS A 131 -43.46 12.63 -6.92
C HIS A 131 -42.07 12.34 -6.33
N HIS A 132 -41.99 12.08 -5.02
CA HIS A 132 -40.75 11.68 -4.35
C HIS A 132 -40.20 10.36 -4.87
N ALA A 133 -41.05 9.34 -5.06
CA ALA A 133 -40.65 8.07 -5.64
C ALA A 133 -40.05 8.25 -7.05
N THR A 134 -40.69 9.07 -7.88
CA THR A 134 -40.23 9.40 -9.23
C THR A 134 -38.88 10.11 -9.22
N GLN A 135 -38.71 11.09 -8.34
CA GLN A 135 -37.46 11.84 -8.21
C GLN A 135 -36.31 10.97 -7.67
N SER A 136 -36.62 10.04 -6.75
CA SER A 136 -35.67 9.05 -6.24
C SER A 136 -35.20 8.11 -7.35
N ILE A 137 -36.12 7.60 -8.18
CA ILE A 137 -35.77 6.74 -9.32
C ILE A 137 -34.85 7.47 -10.31
N LYS A 138 -35.17 8.72 -10.68
CA LYS A 138 -34.30 9.53 -11.56
C LYS A 138 -32.90 9.70 -10.99
N ARG A 139 -32.80 9.93 -9.67
CA ARG A 139 -31.51 10.03 -8.98
C ARG A 139 -30.75 8.70 -9.00
N SER A 140 -31.43 7.59 -8.72
CA SER A 140 -30.81 6.26 -8.77
C SER A 140 -30.32 5.89 -10.17
N GLN A 141 -31.04 6.26 -11.22
CA GLN A 141 -30.59 6.05 -12.60
C GLN A 141 -29.31 6.83 -12.90
N HIS A 142 -29.25 8.10 -12.50
CA HIS A 142 -28.04 8.90 -12.65
C HIS A 142 -26.84 8.28 -11.89
N ILE A 143 -27.05 7.88 -10.62
CA ILE A 143 -25.99 7.27 -9.80
C ILE A 143 -25.56 5.91 -10.39
N ALA A 144 -26.49 5.13 -10.93
CA ALA A 144 -26.19 3.86 -11.58
C ALA A 144 -25.33 4.07 -12.84
N ALA A 145 -25.67 5.05 -13.68
CA ALA A 145 -24.89 5.39 -14.87
C ALA A 145 -23.48 5.90 -14.50
N GLU A 146 -23.36 6.74 -13.47
CA GLU A 146 -22.05 7.19 -12.96
C GLU A 146 -21.22 6.01 -12.42
N SER A 147 -21.88 5.06 -11.74
CA SER A 147 -21.22 3.85 -11.23
C SER A 147 -20.77 2.90 -12.34
N GLU A 148 -21.54 2.78 -13.42
CA GLU A 148 -21.16 2.00 -14.61
C GLU A 148 -19.94 2.61 -15.29
N HIS A 149 -19.91 3.94 -15.43
CA HIS A 149 -18.75 4.64 -15.98
C HIS A 149 -17.49 4.43 -15.14
N ILE A 150 -17.56 4.63 -13.82
CA ILE A 150 -16.43 4.38 -12.90
C ILE A 150 -16.01 2.90 -12.96
N GLY A 151 -16.97 1.98 -13.06
CA GLY A 151 -16.70 0.56 -13.21
C GLY A 151 -15.93 0.25 -14.50
N SER A 152 -16.30 0.89 -15.61
CA SER A 152 -15.60 0.78 -16.89
C SER A 152 -14.15 1.26 -16.77
N ASP A 153 -13.93 2.44 -16.18
CA ASP A 153 -12.57 3.00 -15.99
C ASP A 153 -11.70 2.08 -15.13
N ILE A 154 -12.28 1.47 -14.07
CA ILE A 154 -11.57 0.50 -13.23
C ILE A 154 -11.18 -0.75 -14.03
N VAL A 155 -12.08 -1.27 -14.88
CA VAL A 155 -11.78 -2.46 -15.69
C VAL A 155 -10.68 -2.16 -16.70
N GLU A 156 -10.68 -0.97 -17.31
CA GLU A 156 -9.62 -0.51 -18.21
C GLU A 156 -8.27 -0.44 -17.47
N GLU A 157 -8.22 0.23 -16.30
CA GLU A 157 -7.01 0.34 -15.49
C GLU A 157 -6.50 -1.03 -15.03
N LEU A 158 -7.38 -1.94 -14.61
CA LEU A 158 -6.99 -3.32 -14.25
C LEU A 158 -6.41 -4.08 -15.45
N GLY A 159 -6.94 -3.82 -16.65
CA GLY A 159 -6.39 -4.35 -17.91
C GLY A 159 -4.96 -3.87 -18.15
N GLU A 160 -4.71 -2.57 -18.02
CA GLU A 160 -3.38 -1.99 -18.17
C GLU A 160 -2.40 -2.50 -17.09
N GLN A 161 -2.84 -2.57 -15.84
CA GLN A 161 -2.04 -3.10 -14.73
C GLN A 161 -1.66 -4.57 -14.97
N ARG A 162 -2.58 -5.38 -15.51
CA ARG A 162 -2.29 -6.77 -15.90
C ARG A 162 -1.20 -6.81 -16.96
N GLU A 163 -1.26 -5.95 -17.98
CA GLU A 163 -0.24 -5.88 -19.02
C GLU A 163 1.13 -5.45 -18.47
N GLN A 164 1.16 -4.49 -17.54
CA GLN A 164 2.40 -4.09 -16.84
C GLN A 164 2.99 -5.24 -16.01
N LEU A 165 2.15 -6.01 -15.32
CA LEU A 165 2.57 -7.17 -14.55
C LEU A 165 3.15 -8.27 -15.46
N ASP A 166 2.54 -8.49 -16.63
CA ASP A 166 3.03 -9.45 -17.61
C ASP A 166 4.40 -9.03 -18.19
N ARG A 167 4.56 -7.75 -18.56
CA ARG A 167 5.87 -7.21 -18.98
C ARG A 167 6.93 -7.33 -17.87
N THR A 168 6.54 -7.11 -16.62
CA THR A 168 7.45 -7.25 -15.47
C THR A 168 7.85 -8.71 -15.27
N ARG A 169 6.90 -9.63 -15.42
CA ARG A 169 7.14 -11.07 -15.38
C ARG A 169 8.11 -11.52 -16.49
N ASP A 170 7.93 -11.06 -17.71
CA ASP A 170 8.82 -11.37 -18.83
C ASP A 170 10.24 -10.86 -18.58
N ARG A 171 10.38 -9.63 -18.09
CA ARG A 171 11.70 -9.06 -17.69
C ARG A 171 12.36 -9.87 -16.58
N LEU A 172 11.58 -10.38 -15.62
CA LEU A 172 12.10 -11.22 -14.54
C LEU A 172 12.61 -12.56 -15.07
N ILE A 173 11.87 -13.19 -15.99
CA ILE A 173 12.29 -14.42 -16.67
C ILE A 173 13.60 -14.17 -17.44
N GLN A 174 13.66 -13.10 -18.23
CA GLN A 174 14.86 -12.70 -18.96
C GLN A 174 16.05 -12.45 -18.02
N THR A 175 15.82 -11.74 -16.91
CA THR A 175 16.86 -11.50 -15.89
C THR A 175 17.37 -12.81 -15.29
N GLY A 176 16.48 -13.79 -15.08
CA GLY A 176 16.84 -15.13 -14.65
C GLY A 176 17.78 -15.84 -15.64
N GLU A 177 17.50 -15.71 -16.94
CA GLU A 177 18.36 -16.23 -18.00
C GLU A 177 19.73 -15.53 -18.01
N ASP A 178 19.75 -14.20 -17.94
CA ASP A 178 20.98 -13.39 -17.93
C ASP A 178 21.86 -13.68 -16.70
N LEU A 179 21.25 -13.91 -15.54
CA LEU A 179 21.96 -14.36 -14.33
C LEU A 179 22.59 -15.74 -14.53
N SER A 180 21.88 -16.67 -15.19
CA SER A 180 22.41 -17.99 -15.50
C SER A 180 23.63 -17.91 -16.43
N ARG A 181 23.57 -17.04 -17.44
CA ARG A 181 24.65 -16.75 -18.39
C ARG A 181 25.85 -16.12 -17.69
N SER A 182 25.59 -15.12 -16.85
CA SER A 182 26.60 -14.44 -16.02
C SER A 182 27.33 -15.43 -15.11
N ARG A 183 26.60 -16.36 -14.49
CA ARG A 183 27.21 -17.41 -13.65
C ARG A 183 28.10 -18.35 -14.45
N ARG A 184 27.74 -18.67 -15.70
CA ARG A 184 28.57 -19.50 -16.60
C ARG A 184 29.87 -18.78 -16.98
N ILE A 185 29.80 -17.49 -17.30
CA ILE A 185 30.97 -16.66 -17.60
C ILE A 185 31.87 -16.52 -16.36
N MET A 186 31.30 -16.23 -15.20
CA MET A 186 32.07 -16.11 -13.96
C MET A 186 32.84 -17.40 -13.63
N ARG A 187 32.22 -18.56 -13.82
CA ARG A 187 32.91 -19.86 -13.66
C ARG A 187 34.04 -20.08 -14.67
N SER A 188 33.94 -19.55 -15.90
CA SER A 188 35.04 -19.67 -16.87
C SER A 188 36.22 -18.77 -16.50
N ILE A 189 35.96 -17.54 -16.06
CA ILE A 189 36.96 -16.60 -15.55
C ILE A 189 37.66 -17.20 -14.32
N SER A 190 36.88 -17.68 -13.35
CA SER A 190 37.40 -18.28 -12.11
C SER A 190 38.34 -19.47 -12.39
N ARG A 191 37.96 -20.36 -13.31
CA ARG A 191 38.82 -21.49 -13.72
C ARG A 191 40.15 -21.04 -14.32
N ARG A 192 40.13 -20.06 -15.23
CA ARG A 192 41.36 -19.52 -15.85
C ARG A 192 42.29 -18.89 -14.82
N VAL A 193 41.74 -18.11 -13.89
CA VAL A 193 42.51 -17.50 -12.79
C VAL A 193 43.13 -18.57 -11.90
N MET A 194 42.40 -19.65 -11.58
CA MET A 194 42.93 -20.76 -10.80
C MET A 194 44.11 -21.43 -11.51
N THR A 195 43.99 -21.73 -12.81
CA THR A 195 45.08 -22.32 -13.60
C THR A 195 46.30 -21.41 -13.61
N ASN A 196 46.12 -20.11 -13.82
CA ASN A 196 47.23 -19.15 -13.82
C ASN A 196 47.94 -19.10 -12.46
N LYS A 197 47.19 -19.13 -11.35
CA LYS A 197 47.75 -19.19 -10.00
C LYS A 197 48.55 -20.48 -9.76
N MET A 198 48.04 -21.63 -10.22
CA MET A 198 48.73 -22.92 -10.10
C MET A 198 50.05 -22.94 -10.90
N LEU A 199 50.04 -22.42 -12.13
CA LEU A 199 51.24 -22.31 -12.95
C LEU A 199 52.29 -21.39 -12.32
N LEU A 200 51.86 -20.24 -11.80
CA LEU A 200 52.75 -19.31 -11.10
C LEU A 200 53.39 -19.97 -9.88
N SER A 201 52.60 -20.66 -9.05
CA SER A 201 53.12 -21.38 -7.89
C SER A 201 54.13 -22.46 -8.27
N LEU A 202 53.93 -23.16 -9.39
CA LEU A 202 54.85 -24.20 -9.87
C LEU A 202 56.19 -23.63 -10.31
N ILE A 203 56.20 -22.51 -11.05
CA ILE A 203 57.43 -21.85 -11.51
C ILE A 203 58.27 -21.39 -10.31
N ILE A 204 57.65 -20.73 -9.32
CA ILE A 204 58.33 -20.26 -8.10
C ILE A 204 58.98 -21.43 -7.33
N LEU A 205 58.27 -22.56 -7.18
CA LEU A 205 58.83 -23.76 -6.53
C LEU A 205 60.05 -24.30 -7.28
N MET A 206 59.98 -24.32 -8.62
CA MET A 206 61.08 -24.75 -9.48
C MET A 206 62.31 -23.84 -9.31
N GLU A 207 62.11 -22.52 -9.32
CA GLU A 207 63.19 -21.54 -9.13
C GLU A 207 63.90 -21.72 -7.79
N ILE A 208 63.15 -21.88 -6.69
CA ILE A 208 63.72 -22.15 -5.36
C ILE A 208 64.52 -23.44 -5.37
N GLY A 209 64.05 -24.49 -6.06
CA GLY A 209 64.75 -25.76 -6.20
C GLY A 209 66.10 -25.63 -6.91
N ILE A 210 66.16 -24.90 -8.03
CA ILE A 210 67.40 -24.65 -8.77
C ILE A 210 68.37 -23.83 -7.92
N LEU A 211 67.89 -22.75 -7.27
CA LEU A 211 68.73 -21.93 -6.39
C LEU A 211 69.29 -22.76 -5.23
N GLY A 212 68.47 -23.59 -4.60
CA GLY A 212 68.89 -24.51 -3.55
C GLY A 212 69.95 -25.51 -4.03
N ALA A 213 69.75 -26.11 -5.20
CA ALA A 213 70.71 -27.04 -5.80
C ALA A 213 72.05 -26.36 -6.14
N VAL A 214 72.04 -25.15 -6.71
CA VAL A 214 73.25 -24.38 -7.02
C VAL A 214 74.01 -24.01 -5.74
N VAL A 215 73.31 -23.56 -4.70
CA VAL A 215 73.94 -23.25 -3.40
C VAL A 215 74.52 -24.51 -2.76
N TYR A 216 73.76 -25.61 -2.76
CA TYR A 216 74.23 -26.90 -2.25
C TYR A 216 75.49 -27.37 -2.99
N LEU A 217 75.47 -27.36 -4.33
CA LEU A 217 76.62 -27.74 -5.14
C LEU A 217 77.80 -26.81 -4.90
N LYS A 218 77.62 -25.49 -4.87
CA LYS A 218 78.70 -24.52 -4.62
C LYS A 218 79.31 -24.70 -3.22
N PHE A 219 78.48 -24.92 -2.20
CA PHE A 219 78.92 -25.12 -0.82
C PHE A 219 79.70 -26.44 -0.69
N PHE A 220 79.19 -27.52 -1.31
CA PHE A 220 79.83 -28.83 -1.28
C PHE A 220 81.12 -28.87 -2.13
N HIS A 221 81.15 -28.19 -3.29
CA HIS A 221 82.37 -28.09 -4.11
C HIS A 221 83.45 -27.22 -3.45
N LYS A 222 83.08 -26.22 -2.64
CA LYS A 222 84.04 -25.44 -1.86
C LYS A 222 84.61 -26.23 -0.67
N ALA A 223 83.84 -27.17 -0.11
CA ALA A 223 84.31 -28.06 0.94
C ALA A 223 85.23 -29.18 0.41
N VAL A 224 85.09 -29.57 -0.87
CA VAL A 224 85.94 -30.57 -1.53
C VAL A 224 87.02 -29.85 -2.37
N LYS A 225 88.05 -29.31 -1.70
CA LYS A 225 89.49 -29.22 -2.10
C LYS A 225 90.24 -28.13 -1.31
N PRO A 226 91.19 -28.54 -0.46
CA PRO A 226 92.50 -27.91 -0.43
C PRO A 226 93.55 -28.97 -0.77
N ALA A 227 93.82 -29.16 -2.05
CA ALA A 227 94.93 -30.02 -2.46
C ALA A 227 95.66 -29.40 -3.65
N THR A 228 96.82 -28.83 -3.31
CA THR A 228 98.05 -29.03 -4.08
C THR A 228 98.22 -28.17 -5.34
N TYR A 229 98.73 -26.96 -5.14
CA TYR A 229 99.66 -26.35 -6.11
C TYR A 229 101.08 -26.60 -5.61
N LEU A 230 101.65 -27.76 -5.96
CA LEU A 230 103.09 -27.99 -5.92
C LEU A 230 103.69 -27.36 -7.17
N VAL A 231 104.29 -26.18 -7.03
CA VAL A 231 105.20 -25.64 -8.04
C VAL A 231 106.52 -26.41 -7.91
N PRO A 232 107.03 -27.09 -8.95
CA PRO A 232 108.34 -27.70 -8.90
C PRO A 232 109.42 -26.61 -8.80
N GLU A 233 110.29 -26.72 -7.79
CA GLU A 233 111.51 -25.92 -7.55
C GLU A 233 112.58 -26.04 -8.67
N LEU A 234 112.19 -26.35 -9.92
CA LEU A 234 113.12 -26.63 -11.02
C LEU A 234 113.55 -25.41 -11.86
N PHE A 235 113.21 -24.19 -11.46
CA PHE A 235 113.66 -22.97 -12.16
C PHE A 235 114.64 -22.10 -11.37
N LYS A 236 115.07 -22.53 -10.17
CA LYS A 236 116.04 -21.77 -9.36
C LYS A 236 117.49 -22.21 -9.58
N GLN A 237 117.71 -23.36 -10.24
CA GLN A 237 119.05 -23.91 -10.44
C GLN A 237 119.76 -23.41 -11.71
N GLU A 238 119.03 -22.92 -12.72
CA GLU A 238 119.63 -22.37 -13.95
C GLU A 238 120.06 -20.90 -13.81
N GLY A 239 119.41 -20.11 -12.96
CA GLY A 239 119.79 -18.70 -12.73
C GLY A 239 121.17 -18.52 -12.09
N ASN A 240 121.59 -19.46 -11.22
CA ASN A 240 122.91 -19.39 -10.57
C ASN A 240 124.05 -19.93 -11.44
N ARG A 241 123.77 -20.75 -12.47
CA ARG A 241 124.78 -21.16 -13.45
C ARG A 241 125.15 -20.00 -14.38
N LEU A 242 124.16 -19.21 -14.79
CA LEU A 242 124.37 -18.05 -15.66
C LEU A 242 125.07 -16.88 -14.93
N ALA A 243 124.88 -16.74 -13.61
CA ALA A 243 125.60 -15.73 -12.82
C ALA A 243 127.09 -16.05 -12.60
N MET A 244 127.49 -17.33 -12.63
CA MET A 244 128.88 -17.74 -12.38
C MET A 244 129.75 -17.76 -13.65
N GLU A 245 129.14 -17.73 -14.84
CA GLU A 245 129.85 -17.71 -16.13
C GLU A 245 130.19 -16.28 -16.61
N VAL A 246 129.54 -15.24 -16.07
CA VAL A 246 129.79 -13.83 -16.40
C VAL A 246 130.88 -13.19 -15.51
N ALA A 247 131.38 -13.90 -14.48
CA ALA A 247 132.37 -13.40 -13.52
C ALA A 247 133.80 -13.96 -13.72
N ARG A 248 134.11 -14.52 -14.89
CA ARG A 248 135.46 -14.94 -15.29
C ARG A 248 135.89 -14.23 -16.56
#